data_AF-M1CLS6-F1
#
_entry.id   AF-M1CLS6-F1
#
_cell.length_a   1.000
_cell.length_b   1.000
_cell.length_c   1.000
_cell.angle_alpha   90.00
_cell.angle_beta   90.00
_cell.angle_gamma   90.00
#
_symmetry.space_group_name_H-M   'P 1'
#
loop_
_entity.id
_entity.type
_entity.pdbx_description
1 polymer ?
#
loop_
_entity_poly.entity_id
_entity_poly.type
_entity_poly.pdbx_seq_one_letter_code
_entity_poly.pdbx_strand_id
1 'polypeptide(L)' 'MKDSAGNWIAEPPSHEAIVAEDGAVHNLNEYITVSPDDVVKNVEADTVNVVFSEKLGVVIGEDDLLGFFSLIS' A
#
# COMPACT_ATOMS: atom_id res chain seq x y z
N MET A 1 12.68 0.07 -11.41
CA MET A 1 13.89 -0.71 -11.05
C MET A 1 14.91 -0.82 -12.20
N LYS A 2 14.79 -0.01 -13.25
CA LYS A 2 15.85 0.15 -14.26
C LYS A 2 16.48 1.53 -14.09
N ASP A 3 17.76 1.65 -14.37
CA ASP A 3 18.46 2.92 -14.42
C ASP A 3 18.08 3.72 -15.69
N SER A 4 18.65 4.91 -15.85
CA SER A 4 18.42 5.76 -17.02
C SER A 4 18.96 5.18 -18.33
N ALA A 5 19.86 4.20 -18.27
CA ALA A 5 20.38 3.46 -19.43
C ALA A 5 19.56 2.20 -19.75
N GLY A 6 18.57 1.85 -18.91
CA GLY A 6 17.71 0.69 -19.07
C GLY A 6 18.24 -0.60 -18.44
N ASN A 7 19.35 -0.55 -17.71
CA ASN A 7 19.89 -1.71 -16.99
C ASN A 7 19.11 -1.92 -15.68
N TRP A 8 18.97 -3.18 -15.26
CA TRP A 8 18.40 -3.50 -13.96
C TRP A 8 19.33 -3.06 -12.82
N ILE A 9 18.78 -2.37 -11.82
CA ILE A 9 19.55 -1.98 -10.62
C ILE A 9 19.71 -3.13 -9.61
N ALA A 10 18.86 -4.16 -9.75
CA ALA A 10 18.90 -5.44 -9.05
C ALA A 10 18.20 -6.49 -9.91
N GLU A 11 18.58 -7.76 -9.80
CA GLU A 11 17.96 -8.85 -10.57
C GLU A 11 16.45 -8.92 -10.26
N PRO A 12 15.57 -8.91 -11.28
CA PRO A 12 14.14 -9.00 -11.06
C PRO A 12 13.76 -10.42 -10.60
N PRO A 13 12.62 -10.58 -9.91
CA PRO A 13 12.03 -11.89 -9.68
C PRO A 13 11.88 -12.69 -10.98
N SER A 14 11.93 -14.02 -10.89
CA SER A 14 11.89 -14.93 -12.05
C SER A 14 10.49 -15.12 -12.66
N HIS A 15 9.45 -14.60 -12.01
CA HIS A 15 8.09 -14.62 -12.52
C HIS A 15 7.80 -13.38 -13.38
N GLU A 16 6.77 -13.46 -14.22
CA GLU A 16 6.28 -12.32 -14.99
C GLU A 16 5.84 -11.16 -14.09
N ALA A 17 5.84 -9.95 -14.65
CA ALA A 17 5.40 -8.76 -13.90
C ALA A 17 3.97 -8.95 -13.38
N ILE A 18 3.74 -8.55 -12.13
CA ILE A 18 2.42 -8.60 -11.52
C ILE A 18 1.55 -7.54 -12.20
N VAL A 19 0.39 -7.97 -12.68
CA VAL A 19 -0.65 -7.13 -13.29
C VAL A 19 -1.92 -7.30 -12.48
N ALA A 20 -2.62 -6.19 -12.21
CA ALA A 20 -3.87 -6.24 -11.47
C ALA A 20 -5.00 -6.87 -12.30
N GLU A 21 -6.04 -7.38 -11.64
CA GLU A 21 -7.19 -8.03 -12.30
C GLU A 21 -7.91 -7.07 -13.27
N ASP A 22 -7.94 -5.78 -12.95
CA ASP A 22 -8.50 -4.71 -13.80
C ASP A 22 -7.57 -4.32 -14.97
N GLY A 23 -6.41 -4.96 -15.10
CA GLY A 23 -5.41 -4.69 -16.13
C GLY A 23 -4.50 -3.49 -15.83
N ALA A 24 -4.60 -2.86 -14.65
CA ALA A 24 -3.69 -1.79 -14.27
C ALA A 24 -2.24 -2.30 -14.17
N VAL A 25 -1.31 -1.53 -14.74
CA VAL A 25 0.13 -1.80 -14.71
C VAL A 25 0.88 -0.57 -14.19
N HIS A 26 2.06 -0.79 -13.58
CA HIS A 26 2.96 0.27 -13.12
C HIS A 26 2.36 1.23 -12.06
N ASN A 27 1.40 0.77 -11.26
CA ASN A 27 0.69 1.55 -10.24
C ASN A 27 1.36 1.56 -8.86
N LEU A 28 2.63 1.14 -8.74
CA LEU A 28 3.34 1.07 -7.45
C LEU A 28 3.26 2.38 -6.66
N ASN A 29 3.34 3.52 -7.35
CA ASN A 29 3.29 4.85 -6.73
C ASN A 29 1.99 5.11 -5.95
N GLU A 30 0.87 4.49 -6.30
CA GLU A 30 -0.39 4.62 -5.56
C GLU A 30 -0.31 4.00 -4.16
N TYR A 31 0.57 3.03 -3.96
CA TYR A 31 0.70 2.29 -2.69
C TYR A 31 1.86 2.79 -1.82
N ILE A 32 2.93 3.31 -2.43
CA ILE A 32 4.11 3.79 -1.68
C ILE A 32 4.05 5.28 -1.37
N THR A 33 3.24 6.04 -2.09
CA THR A 33 3.07 7.48 -1.81
C THR A 33 2.13 7.61 -0.63
N VAL A 34 2.63 8.15 0.46
CA VAL A 34 1.87 8.36 1.70
C VAL A 34 1.95 9.84 2.06
N SER A 35 0.79 10.48 2.31
CA SER A 35 0.72 11.84 2.83
C SER A 35 0.40 11.84 4.33
N PRO A 36 1.01 12.73 5.13
CA PRO A 36 0.55 12.99 6.50
C PRO A 36 -0.92 13.42 6.59
N ASP A 37 -1.45 14.04 5.52
CA ASP A 37 -2.85 14.48 5.46
C ASP A 37 -3.84 13.31 5.38
N ASP A 38 -3.38 12.14 4.93
CA ASP A 38 -4.20 10.93 4.78
C ASP A 38 -4.23 10.09 6.07
N VAL A 39 -3.44 10.46 7.08
CA VAL A 39 -3.36 9.73 8.36
C VAL A 39 -4.71 9.77 9.07
N VAL A 40 -5.23 8.59 9.38
CA VAL A 40 -6.44 8.43 10.19
C VAL A 40 -6.16 8.97 11.60
N LYS A 41 -6.94 9.96 12.03
CA LYS A 41 -6.75 10.62 13.33
C LYS A 41 -7.27 9.82 14.52
N ASN A 42 -8.31 9.00 14.30
CA ASN A 42 -8.95 8.17 15.31
C ASN A 42 -9.11 6.76 14.73
N VAL A 43 -8.28 5.83 15.19
CA VAL A 43 -8.33 4.43 14.75
C VAL A 43 -9.41 3.70 15.54
N GLU A 44 -10.48 3.33 14.84
CA GLU A 44 -11.67 2.69 15.42
C GLU A 44 -12.15 1.51 14.55
N ALA A 45 -13.19 0.80 14.99
CA ALA A 45 -13.69 -0.38 14.28
C ALA A 45 -14.06 -0.10 12.81
N ASP A 46 -14.58 1.09 12.51
CA ASP A 46 -14.88 1.49 11.13
C ASP A 46 -13.63 1.60 10.24
N THR A 47 -12.45 1.89 10.83
CA THR A 47 -11.17 1.91 10.10
C THR A 47 -10.80 0.53 9.56
N VAL A 48 -11.17 -0.54 10.28
CA VAL A 48 -10.93 -1.93 9.86
C VAL A 48 -11.77 -2.26 8.61
N ASN A 49 -13.02 -1.81 8.56
CA ASN A 49 -13.89 -2.05 7.42
C ASN A 49 -13.34 -1.41 6.13
N VAL A 50 -12.79 -0.19 6.23
CA VAL A 50 -12.18 0.54 5.09
C VAL A 50 -11.03 -0.25 4.46
N VAL A 51 -10.21 -0.93 5.27
CA VAL A 51 -9.10 -1.76 4.76
C VAL A 51 -9.57 -2.91 3.88
N PHE A 52 -10.77 -3.43 4.13
CA PHE A 52 -11.34 -4.53 3.34
C PHE A 52 -12.22 -4.06 2.18
N SER A 53 -12.73 -2.83 2.22
CA SER A 53 -13.64 -2.31 1.19
C SER A 53 -12.97 -1.40 0.16
N GLU A 54 -11.93 -0.66 0.56
CA GLU A 54 -11.28 0.34 -0.29
C GLU A 54 -10.00 -0.18 -0.93
N LYS A 55 -9.75 0.22 -2.18
CA LYS A 55 -8.60 -0.22 -3.00
C LYS A 55 -7.24 -0.04 -2.30
N LEU A 56 -7.05 1.10 -1.63
CA LEU A 56 -5.76 1.51 -1.06
C LEU A 56 -5.69 1.29 0.46
N GLY A 57 -6.81 0.91 1.10
CA GLY A 57 -6.91 0.82 2.54
C GLY A 57 -6.80 2.19 3.23
N VAL A 58 -5.99 2.27 4.29
CA VAL A 58 -5.86 3.45 5.16
C VAL A 58 -4.40 3.73 5.49
N VAL A 59 -4.10 4.99 5.82
CA VAL A 59 -2.79 5.39 6.37
C VAL A 59 -2.92 5.48 7.89
N ILE A 60 -2.12 4.70 8.61
CA ILE A 60 -2.09 4.68 10.08
C ILE A 60 -0.79 5.32 10.56
N GLY A 61 -0.89 6.19 11.57
CA GLY A 61 0.27 6.74 12.25
C GLY A 61 1.05 5.64 12.99
N GLU A 62 2.38 5.80 13.09
CA GLU A 62 3.25 4.80 13.73
C GLU A 62 2.78 4.44 15.16
N ASP A 63 2.39 5.45 15.95
CA ASP A 63 1.94 5.29 17.33
C ASP A 63 0.62 4.49 17.45
N ASP A 64 -0.22 4.52 16.42
CA ASP A 64 -1.55 3.89 16.42
C ASP A 64 -1.57 2.53 15.72
N LEU A 65 -0.48 2.13 15.06
CA LEU A 65 -0.42 0.92 14.23
C LEU A 65 -0.72 -0.36 15.03
N LEU A 66 -0.16 -0.49 16.24
CA LEU A 66 -0.44 -1.64 17.10
C LEU A 66 -1.88 -1.63 17.61
N GLY A 67 -2.42 -0.44 17.89
CA GLY A 67 -3.83 -0.25 18.25
C GLY A 67 -4.75 -0.71 17.12
N PHE A 68 -4.46 -0.32 15.88
CA PHE A 68 -5.20 -0.77 14.70
C PHE A 68 -5.27 -2.30 14.62
N PHE A 69 -4.14 -3.00 14.74
CA PHE A 69 -4.13 -4.47 14.66
C PHE A 69 -4.92 -5.15 15.78
N SER A 70 -5.07 -4.52 16.95
CA SER A 70 -5.89 -5.05 18.04
C SER A 70 -7.40 -5.03 17.76
N LEU A 71 -7.83 -4.23 16.77
CA LEU A 71 -9.23 -4.15 16.35
C LEU A 71 -9.60 -5.22 15.30
N ILE A 72 -8.61 -5.92 14.74
CA ILE A 72 -8.82 -6.99 13.77
C ILE A 72 -9.08 -8.29 14.55
N SER A 73 -10.26 -8.89 14.35
CA SER A 73 -10.66 -10.16 14.97
C SER A 73 -10.42 -11.36 14.07
#